data_AF-A0A518C0S6-F1
#
_entry.id   AF-A0A518C0S6-F1
#
_cell.length_a   1.000
_cell.length_b   1.000
_cell.length_c   1.000
_cell.angle_alpha   90.00
_cell.angle_beta   90.00
_cell.angle_gamma   90.00
#
_symmetry.space_group_name_H-M   'P 1'
#
loop_
_entity.id
_entity.type
_entity.pdbx_description
1 polymer ?
#
loop_
_entity_poly.entity_id
_entity_poly.type
_entity_poly.pdbx_seq_one_letter_code
_entity_poly.pdbx_strand_id
1 'polypeptide(L)'
;MPHKCTPDQKHERERIEAFSFASGSHQLYNHGILRDIYLDNFLTHHQLDADVLGQALRDWITSSPDHGVLEHYCQDIYRWSVPEDKIQPVTDVMWKAGRLLTRDEAEEYVYQLGLAERPACRQPGWHLKDPRPVPGDPSTW
;
A
#
# COMPACT_ATOMS: atom_id res chain seq x y z
N MET A 1 -3.06 25.11 -16.27
CA MET A 1 -2.24 25.72 -15.20
C MET A 1 -2.02 24.63 -14.15
N PRO A 2 -0.80 24.18 -13.85
CA PRO A 2 -0.62 23.18 -12.79
C PRO A 2 -1.07 23.78 -11.46
N HIS A 3 -1.99 23.10 -10.77
CA HIS A 3 -2.45 23.51 -9.44
C HIS A 3 -1.22 23.56 -8.50
N LYS A 4 -0.90 24.76 -7.98
CA LYS A 4 0.17 24.94 -7.00
C LYS A 4 -0.32 24.40 -5.65
N CYS A 5 0.48 23.55 -5.00
CA CYS A 5 0.15 23.01 -3.68
C CYS A 5 -0.02 24.14 -2.68
N THR A 6 -1.01 24.04 -1.80
CA THR A 6 -0.99 24.79 -0.55
C THR A 6 0.11 24.24 0.37
N PRO A 7 0.57 25.00 1.38
CA PRO A 7 1.55 24.52 2.35
C PRO A 7 1.14 23.22 3.06
N ASP A 8 -0.16 23.04 3.32
CA ASP A 8 -0.70 21.83 3.94
C ASP A 8 -0.61 20.62 2.98
N GLN A 9 -0.91 20.80 1.69
CA GLN A 9 -0.79 19.74 0.68
C GLN A 9 0.66 19.31 0.47
N LYS A 10 1.63 20.23 0.65
CA LYS A 10 3.05 19.92 0.54
C LYS A 10 3.51 18.97 1.66
N HIS A 11 2.96 19.10 2.86
CA HIS A 11 3.28 18.21 3.99
C HIS A 11 2.81 16.78 3.76
N GLU A 12 1.72 16.56 3.02
CA GLU A 12 1.24 15.19 2.74
C GLU A 12 2.19 14.43 1.82
N ARG A 13 2.81 15.10 0.84
CA ARG A 13 3.90 14.51 0.06
C ARG A 13 5.07 14.10 0.96
N GLU A 14 5.51 15.01 1.83
CA GLU A 14 6.60 14.74 2.77
C GLU A 14 6.24 13.59 3.73
N ARG A 15 4.97 13.43 4.10
CA ARG A 15 4.48 12.30 4.92
C ARG A 15 4.47 10.98 4.17
N ILE A 16 4.02 10.97 2.91
CA ILE A 16 4.09 9.79 2.04
C ILE A 16 5.57 9.38 1.89
N GLU A 17 6.45 10.32 1.58
CA GLU A 17 7.89 10.09 1.42
C GLU A 17 8.58 9.67 2.73
N ALA A 18 8.23 10.28 3.87
CA ALA A 18 8.81 9.95 5.18
C ALA A 18 8.36 8.58 5.68
N PHE A 19 7.07 8.23 5.52
CA PHE A 19 6.57 6.89 5.83
C PHE A 19 7.24 5.84 4.94
N SER A 20 7.37 6.16 3.64
CA SER A 20 8.07 5.35 2.65
C SER A 20 9.52 5.07 3.02
N PHE A 21 10.24 6.09 3.53
CA PHE A 21 11.63 5.99 3.97
C PHE A 21 11.76 5.18 5.26
N ALA A 22 10.90 5.41 6.25
CA ALA A 22 10.95 4.74 7.55
C ALA A 22 10.62 3.24 7.50
N SER A 23 9.87 2.80 6.49
CA SER A 23 9.44 1.40 6.34
C SER A 23 10.22 0.61 5.27
N GLY A 24 11.19 1.24 4.59
CA GLY A 24 11.87 0.64 3.43
C GLY A 24 10.96 0.41 2.21
N SER A 25 9.74 0.94 2.24
CA SER A 25 8.70 0.73 1.22
C SER A 25 8.73 1.76 0.09
N HIS A 26 9.65 2.72 0.12
CA HIS A 26 9.77 3.80 -0.86
C HIS A 26 9.83 3.32 -2.31
N GLN A 27 10.33 2.11 -2.54
CA GLN A 27 10.36 1.54 -3.88
C GLN A 27 9.05 0.86 -4.25
N LEU A 28 8.30 0.27 -3.31
CA LEU A 28 7.06 -0.46 -3.60
C LEU A 28 5.99 0.44 -4.24
N TYR A 29 5.89 1.70 -3.82
CA TYR A 29 4.99 2.68 -4.43
C TYR A 29 5.34 2.98 -5.90
N ASN A 30 6.63 2.99 -6.25
CA ASN A 30 7.10 3.15 -7.63
C ASN A 30 6.80 1.90 -8.50
N HIS A 31 6.49 0.78 -7.87
CA HIS A 31 6.02 -0.45 -8.52
C HIS A 31 4.50 -0.62 -8.45
N GLY A 32 3.79 0.44 -8.07
CA GLY A 32 2.33 0.47 -8.06
C GLY A 32 1.69 -0.37 -6.96
N ILE A 33 2.43 -0.63 -5.87
CA ILE A 33 1.88 -1.25 -4.66
C ILE A 33 1.25 -0.17 -3.78
N LEU A 34 0.07 -0.48 -3.25
CA LEU A 34 -0.67 0.32 -2.29
C LEU A 34 -0.31 -0.14 -0.88
N ARG A 35 -0.40 0.78 0.08
CA ARG A 35 -0.22 0.45 1.49
C ARG A 35 -1.43 -0.30 2.05
N ASP A 36 -2.61 0.26 1.78
CA ASP A 36 -3.93 -0.19 2.21
C ASP A 36 -4.99 0.63 1.46
N ILE A 37 -6.27 0.44 1.77
CA ILE A 37 -7.39 1.27 1.30
C ILE A 37 -8.01 2.02 2.47
N TYR A 38 -7.93 3.35 2.39
CA TYR A 38 -8.52 4.28 3.35
C TYR A 38 -9.68 5.07 2.72
N LEU A 39 -10.38 5.86 3.54
CA LEU A 39 -11.36 6.84 3.04
C LEU A 39 -10.73 7.81 2.04
N ASP A 40 -9.49 8.22 2.31
CA ASP A 40 -8.70 9.10 1.45
C ASP A 40 -7.32 8.51 1.21
N ASN A 41 -7.02 8.20 -0.04
CA ASN A 41 -5.75 7.64 -0.48
C ASN A 41 -5.05 8.68 -1.36
N PHE A 42 -3.75 8.83 -1.19
CA PHE A 42 -2.95 9.75 -1.99
C PHE A 42 -2.01 8.94 -2.87
N LEU A 43 -2.27 8.99 -4.18
CA LEU A 43 -1.65 8.12 -5.17
C LEU A 43 -0.71 8.89 -6.09
N THR A 44 0.40 8.25 -6.44
CA THR A 44 1.32 8.71 -7.49
C THR A 44 0.91 8.18 -8.87
N HIS A 45 1.54 8.68 -9.93
CA HIS A 45 1.35 8.15 -11.27
C HIS A 45 1.71 6.66 -11.39
N HIS A 46 2.78 6.20 -10.74
CA HIS A 46 3.17 4.79 -10.75
C HIS A 46 2.08 3.86 -10.21
N GLN A 47 1.33 4.31 -9.20
CA GLN A 47 0.20 3.56 -8.65
C GLN A 47 -1.03 3.63 -9.56
N LEU A 48 -1.32 4.80 -10.12
CA LEU A 48 -2.45 4.98 -11.03
C LEU A 48 -2.32 4.19 -12.33
N ASP A 49 -1.10 3.98 -12.80
CA ASP A 49 -0.83 3.26 -14.04
C ASP A 49 -0.63 1.75 -13.81
N ALA A 50 -0.69 1.29 -12.55
CA ALA A 50 -0.60 -0.12 -12.19
C ALA A 50 -1.81 -0.92 -12.70
N ASP A 51 -1.57 -2.16 -13.13
CA ASP A 51 -2.64 -3.04 -13.60
C ASP A 51 -3.54 -3.52 -12.46
N VAL A 52 -4.85 -3.39 -12.67
CA VAL A 52 -5.93 -3.89 -11.85
C VAL A 52 -6.85 -4.74 -12.73
N LEU A 53 -6.53 -6.03 -12.81
CA LEU A 53 -7.32 -7.03 -13.54
C LEU A 53 -7.46 -6.72 -15.05
N GLY A 54 -6.38 -6.27 -15.69
CA GLY A 54 -6.34 -6.00 -17.13
C GLY A 54 -6.66 -4.56 -17.54
N GLN A 55 -6.73 -3.64 -16.59
CA GLN A 55 -6.89 -2.20 -16.82
C GLN A 55 -6.10 -1.38 -15.81
N ALA A 56 -5.68 -0.17 -16.16
CA ALA A 56 -4.97 0.70 -15.24
C ALA A 56 -5.85 1.09 -14.05
N LEU A 57 -5.26 1.24 -12.85
CA LEU A 57 -5.99 1.65 -11.64
C LEU A 57 -6.80 2.93 -11.86
N ARG A 58 -6.24 3.92 -12.57
CA ARG A 58 -6.97 5.15 -12.95
C ARG A 58 -8.28 4.86 -13.68
N ASP A 59 -8.24 3.97 -14.66
CA ASP A 59 -9.39 3.65 -15.50
C ASP A 59 -10.38 2.81 -14.69
N TRP A 60 -9.87 1.94 -13.82
CA TRP A 60 -10.68 1.17 -12.89
C TRP A 60 -11.46 2.04 -11.92
N ILE A 61 -10.82 3.00 -11.26
CA ILE A 61 -11.51 3.93 -10.36
C ILE A 61 -12.59 4.71 -11.12
N THR A 62 -12.28 5.22 -12.32
CA THR A 62 -13.26 6.02 -13.09
C THR A 62 -14.36 5.22 -13.76
N SER A 63 -14.26 3.89 -13.83
CA SER A 63 -15.26 3.05 -14.49
C SER A 63 -16.57 2.90 -13.72
N SER A 64 -16.57 3.16 -12.41
CA SER A 64 -17.75 3.07 -11.55
C SER A 64 -17.62 3.98 -10.33
N PRO A 65 -18.67 4.73 -9.94
CA PRO A 65 -18.65 5.50 -8.69
C PRO A 65 -18.53 4.61 -7.45
N ASP A 66 -18.87 3.32 -7.54
CA ASP A 66 -18.67 2.34 -6.45
C ASP A 66 -17.18 2.07 -6.16
N HIS A 67 -16.28 2.43 -7.08
CA HIS A 67 -14.84 2.33 -6.87
C HIS A 67 -14.24 3.59 -6.24
N GLY A 68 -15.07 4.61 -5.98
CA GLY A 68 -14.65 5.89 -5.43
C GLY A 68 -14.44 6.97 -6.50
N VAL A 69 -13.85 8.08 -6.06
CA VAL A 69 -13.66 9.28 -6.88
C VAL A 69 -12.18 9.63 -6.91
N LEU A 70 -11.64 9.86 -8.11
CA LEU A 70 -10.26 10.27 -8.31
C LEU A 70 -10.20 11.75 -8.72
N GLU A 71 -9.47 12.53 -7.93
CA GLU A 71 -9.28 13.96 -8.17
C GLU A 71 -7.79 14.32 -8.17
N HIS A 72 -7.42 15.29 -9.00
CA HIS A 72 -6.09 15.87 -8.92
C HIS A 72 -5.96 16.62 -7.58
N TYR A 73 -4.96 16.26 -6.77
CA TYR A 73 -4.76 16.88 -5.47
C TYR A 73 -3.68 17.97 -5.54
N CYS A 74 -2.45 17.57 -5.88
CA CYS A 74 -1.38 18.51 -6.17
C CYS A 74 -0.23 17.84 -6.94
N GLN A 75 0.43 18.60 -7.83
CA GLN A 75 1.59 18.12 -8.62
C GLN A 75 1.25 16.82 -9.37
N ASP A 76 1.90 15.72 -9.02
CA ASP A 76 1.73 14.37 -9.54
C ASP A 76 0.95 13.45 -8.58
N ILE A 77 0.40 14.03 -7.51
CA ILE A 77 -0.40 13.33 -6.49
C ILE A 77 -1.89 13.52 -6.78
N TYR A 78 -2.61 12.41 -6.73
CA TYR A 78 -4.05 12.35 -6.87
C TYR A 78 -4.67 11.87 -5.56
N ARG A 79 -5.81 12.45 -5.20
CA ARG A 79 -6.63 11.97 -4.09
C ARG A 79 -7.65 10.99 -4.66
N TRP A 80 -7.65 9.78 -4.13
CA TRP A 80 -8.66 8.78 -4.36
C TRP A 80 -9.49 8.59 -3.10
N SER A 81 -10.72 9.10 -3.14
CA SER A 81 -11.68 8.98 -2.04
C SER A 81 -12.59 7.78 -2.25
N VAL A 82 -12.65 6.88 -1.25
CA VAL A 82 -13.44 5.64 -1.29
C VAL A 82 -14.58 5.74 -0.27
N PRO A 83 -15.84 5.49 -0.66
CA PRO A 83 -16.96 5.44 0.27
C PRO A 83 -16.71 4.39 1.37
N GLU A 84 -17.07 4.69 2.62
CA GLU A 84 -16.78 3.83 3.77
C GLU A 84 -17.35 2.40 3.60
N ASP A 85 -18.56 2.29 3.05
CA ASP A 85 -19.24 1.03 2.76
C ASP A 85 -18.61 0.25 1.59
N LYS A 86 -17.72 0.88 0.83
CA LYS A 86 -17.02 0.29 -0.32
C LYS A 86 -15.56 -0.05 -0.02
N ILE A 87 -15.01 0.33 1.14
CA ILE A 87 -13.60 0.06 1.50
C ILE A 87 -13.30 -1.44 1.38
N GLN A 88 -14.05 -2.32 2.05
CA GLN A 88 -13.76 -3.75 2.01
C GLN A 88 -13.88 -4.37 0.60
N PRO A 89 -14.96 -4.13 -0.18
CA PRO A 89 -15.02 -4.58 -1.57
C PRO A 89 -13.84 -4.12 -2.44
N VAL A 90 -13.41 -2.86 -2.28
CA VAL A 90 -12.25 -2.31 -3.00
C VAL A 90 -10.97 -3.00 -2.57
N THR A 91 -10.77 -3.19 -1.25
CA THR A 91 -9.64 -3.92 -0.68
C THR A 91 -9.53 -5.33 -1.27
N ASP A 92 -10.63 -6.06 -1.37
CA ASP A 92 -10.65 -7.41 -1.92
C ASP A 92 -10.20 -7.44 -3.39
N VAL A 93 -10.62 -6.44 -4.18
CA VAL A 93 -10.16 -6.30 -5.58
C VAL A 93 -8.67 -5.99 -5.64
N MET A 94 -8.17 -5.12 -4.77
CA MET A 94 -6.75 -4.73 -4.76
C MET A 94 -5.84 -5.88 -4.31
N TRP A 95 -6.29 -6.73 -3.39
CA TRP A 95 -5.63 -7.99 -3.07
C TRP A 95 -5.61 -8.93 -4.27
N LYS A 96 -6.74 -9.12 -4.94
CA LYS A 96 -6.84 -9.98 -6.12
C LYS A 96 -5.95 -9.49 -7.27
N ALA A 97 -5.77 -8.18 -7.40
CA ALA A 97 -4.90 -7.54 -8.39
C ALA A 97 -3.40 -7.50 -7.99
N GLY A 98 -3.05 -8.01 -6.79
CA GLY A 98 -1.69 -7.95 -6.26
C GLY A 98 -1.18 -6.52 -6.05
N ARG A 99 -2.10 -5.57 -5.83
CA ARG A 99 -1.77 -4.17 -5.49
C ARG A 99 -1.63 -3.96 -4.00
N LEU A 100 -2.17 -4.87 -3.18
CA LEU A 100 -1.91 -4.96 -1.75
C LEU A 100 -1.07 -6.20 -1.48
N LEU A 101 -0.16 -6.08 -0.51
CA LEU A 101 0.74 -7.14 -0.10
C LEU A 101 0.74 -7.22 1.43
N THR A 102 0.80 -8.45 1.95
CA THR A 102 1.12 -8.66 3.36
C THR A 102 2.56 -8.22 3.60
N ARG A 103 2.95 -8.06 4.87
CA ARG A 103 4.34 -7.73 5.21
C ARG A 103 5.34 -8.71 4.59
N ASP A 104 5.05 -10.00 4.69
CA ASP A 104 5.95 -11.06 4.23
C ASP A 104 5.99 -11.11 2.69
N GLU A 105 4.87 -10.84 2.01
CA GLU A 105 4.83 -10.70 0.55
C GLU A 105 5.56 -9.44 0.06
N ALA A 106 5.42 -8.32 0.78
CA ALA A 106 6.14 -7.09 0.47
C ALA A 106 7.65 -7.29 0.58
N GLU A 107 8.11 -7.98 1.63
CA GLU A 107 9.53 -8.32 1.80
C GLU A 107 10.04 -9.20 0.64
N GLU A 108 9.29 -10.24 0.28
CA GLU A 108 9.63 -11.11 -0.84
C GLU A 108 9.67 -10.35 -2.18
N TYR A 109 8.72 -9.45 -2.40
CA TYR A 109 8.63 -8.63 -3.60
C TYR A 109 9.84 -7.67 -3.74
N VAL A 110 10.30 -7.08 -2.63
CA VAL A 110 11.54 -6.27 -2.60
C VAL A 110 12.75 -7.10 -3.03
N TYR A 111 12.87 -8.35 -2.58
CA TYR A 111 13.95 -9.23 -3.02
C TYR A 111 13.88 -9.57 -4.51
N GLN A 112 12.68 -9.85 -5.03
CA GLN A 112 12.48 -10.17 -6.44
C GLN A 112 12.86 -9.01 -7.37
N LEU A 113 12.63 -7.78 -6.92
CA LEU A 113 13.00 -6.58 -7.64
C LEU A 113 14.51 -6.25 -7.55
N GLY A 114 15.30 -7.03 -6.78
CA GLY A 114 16.72 -6.76 -6.58
C GLY A 114 16.99 -5.50 -5.75
N LEU A 115 15.98 -5.07 -4.99
CA LEU A 115 15.99 -3.84 -4.21
C LEU A 115 16.61 -4.02 -2.82
N ALA A 116 16.67 -5.26 -2.35
CA ALA A 116 17.40 -5.68 -1.17
C ALA A 116 18.10 -7.02 -1.44
N GLU A 117 19.20 -7.27 -0.74
CA GLU A 117 19.84 -8.57 -0.76
C GLU A 117 19.07 -9.54 0.12
N ARG A 118 18.77 -10.74 -0.41
CA ARG A 118 18.24 -11.82 0.42
C ARG A 118 19.27 -12.18 1.48
N PRO A 119 18.93 -12.16 2.78
CA PRO A 119 19.84 -12.64 3.80
C PRO A 119 20.13 -14.13 3.53
N ALA A 120 21.40 -14.51 3.62
CA ALA A 120 21.89 -15.86 3.30
C ALA A 120 21.20 -16.98 4.14
N CYS A 121 20.61 -16.61 5.28
CA CYS A 121 19.73 -17.44 6.08
C CYS A 121 18.52 -16.58 6.50
N ARG A 122 17.28 -17.10 6.39
CA ARG A 122 16.16 -16.57 7.18
C ARG A 122 16.59 -16.67 8.64
N GLN A 123 16.83 -15.54 9.31
CA GLN A 123 17.07 -15.59 10.75
C GLN A 123 15.84 -16.23 11.40
N PRO A 124 16.01 -17.30 12.20
CA PRO A 124 14.88 -17.91 12.89
C PRO A 124 14.26 -16.87 13.82
N GLY A 125 13.08 -16.38 13.45
CA GLY A 125 12.14 -15.70 14.34
C GLY A 125 12.63 -14.45 15.04
N TRP A 126 12.32 -13.28 14.48
CA TRP A 126 11.79 -12.21 15.33
C TRP A 126 10.36 -12.62 15.75
N HIS A 127 10.26 -13.64 16.58
CA HIS A 127 9.06 -13.81 17.41
C HIS A 127 9.09 -12.64 18.38
N LEU A 128 8.41 -11.54 18.02
CA LEU A 128 7.79 -10.72 19.04
C LEU A 128 6.95 -11.72 19.83
N LYS A 129 7.39 -12.07 21.04
CA LYS A 129 6.76 -13.09 21.88
C LYS A 129 5.28 -12.75 21.94
N ASP A 130 4.45 -13.46 21.17
CA ASP A 130 3.00 -13.36 21.28
C ASP A 130 2.70 -13.93 22.67
N PRO A 131 2.26 -13.13 23.65
CA PRO A 131 2.20 -13.56 25.04
C PRO A 131 0.98 -14.46 25.31
N ARG A 132 0.41 -15.09 24.29
CA ARG A 132 -0.78 -15.93 24.45
C ARG A 132 -0.35 -17.34 24.84
N PRO A 133 -0.72 -17.81 26.05
CA PRO A 133 -0.48 -19.19 26.43
C PRO A 133 -1.26 -20.10 25.49
N VAL A 134 -0.59 -21.14 24.99
CA VAL A 134 -1.26 -22.21 24.24
C VAL A 134 -1.98 -23.10 25.25
N PRO A 135 -3.31 -23.31 25.15
CA PRO A 135 -4.00 -24.21 26.06
C PRO A 135 -3.50 -25.65 25.85
N GLY A 136 -2.90 -26.24 26.88
CA GLY A 136 -2.55 -27.67 26.90
C GLY A 136 -1.06 -28.02 26.91
N ASP A 137 -0.15 -27.09 27.19
CA ASP A 137 1.25 -27.45 27.48
C ASP A 137 1.37 -28.09 28.88
N PRO A 138 1.77 -29.38 28.99
CA PRO A 138 1.94 -30.05 30.27
C PRO A 138 3.20 -29.63 31.04
N SER A 139 4.00 -28.69 30.51
CA SER A 139 5.21 -28.19 31.18
C SER A 139 4.95 -27.21 32.33
N THR A 140 3.69 -26.99 32.69
CA THR A 140 3.26 -26.30 33.91
C THR A 140 2.55 -27.26 34.86
N TRP A 141 3.34 -28.12 35.51
CA TRP A 141 3.08 -28.66 36.85
C TRP A 141 4.34 -28.50 37.68
#